data_AF-A0A7C2THU5-F1
#
_entry.id   AF-A0A7C2THU5-F1
#
_cell.length_a   1.000
_cell.length_b   1.000
_cell.length_c   1.000
_cell.angle_alpha   90.00
_cell.angle_beta   90.00
_cell.angle_gamma   90.00
#
_symmetry.space_group_name_H-M   'P 1'
#
loop_
_entity.id
_entity.type
_entity.pdbx_description
1 polymer ?
#
loop_
_entity_poly.entity_id
_entity_poly.type
_entity_poly.pdbx_seq_one_letter_code
_entity_poly.pdbx_strand_id
1 'polypeptide(L)'
;MRAVCAAHIPKTNNFLIEAVPGFRYTRPVVQDTQQSILLCWSGGKDSALALHELLQDREYRVAALLTTVTEGYERVSMHGVRRALLERQAAALELRLERVSIPPEASNQVYDDRWLEAVERFRASGVAAVAFGDIFLADVRRYREETLARLGMPALFPLWGRDTRALLERFIWAGFKAIITCVDTQVLGREFAGRQIDRQFLARLPAALDPCGENGEYHSFVYDGPLFRRRVGFRVGQAVLREERFHYVDLLPDG
;
A
#
# COMPACT_ATOMS: atom_id res chain seq x y z
N MET A 1 48.07 11.87 -27.98
CA MET A 1 48.54 13.27 -28.03
C MET A 1 47.54 14.08 -28.87
N ARG A 2 46.85 15.08 -28.27
CA ARG A 2 45.93 16.09 -28.88
C ARG A 2 44.74 15.53 -29.73
N ALA A 3 43.45 15.75 -29.48
CA ALA A 3 42.64 16.90 -29.01
C ALA A 3 42.25 17.96 -30.07
N VAL A 4 41.03 18.53 -29.91
CA VAL A 4 40.35 19.62 -30.68
C VAL A 4 39.75 19.15 -32.04
N CYS A 5 38.54 19.49 -32.53
CA CYS A 5 37.35 20.33 -32.15
C CYS A 5 36.04 19.46 -32.21
N ALA A 6 34.80 19.80 -31.78
CA ALA A 6 33.85 20.92 -31.93
C ALA A 6 33.15 21.04 -33.32
N ALA A 7 31.83 21.29 -33.48
CA ALA A 7 30.68 21.29 -32.56
C ALA A 7 29.35 21.45 -33.35
N HIS A 8 28.22 20.92 -32.83
CA HIS A 8 26.99 21.72 -32.70
C HIS A 8 26.01 21.15 -31.66
N ILE A 9 25.47 22.03 -30.83
CA ILE A 9 24.52 21.75 -29.75
C ILE A 9 23.33 22.69 -29.93
N PRO A 10 22.08 22.21 -29.99
CA PRO A 10 20.94 22.97 -29.53
C PRO A 10 20.93 22.93 -27.99
N LYS A 11 21.16 24.08 -27.35
CA LYS A 11 21.06 24.21 -25.89
C LYS A 11 19.59 24.32 -25.46
N THR A 12 19.38 24.27 -24.15
CA THR A 12 18.13 24.50 -23.39
C THR A 12 17.21 23.27 -23.30
N ASN A 13 16.68 22.87 -22.13
CA ASN A 13 16.80 23.48 -20.81
C ASN A 13 17.19 22.52 -19.68
N ASN A 14 18.04 23.04 -18.80
CA ASN A 14 18.47 22.45 -17.55
C ASN A 14 17.34 22.63 -16.52
N PHE A 15 16.55 21.59 -16.25
CA PHE A 15 15.67 21.59 -15.07
C PHE A 15 16.44 21.11 -13.84
N LEU A 16 17.16 22.04 -13.23
CA LEU A 16 17.39 22.00 -11.79
C LEU A 16 16.01 22.06 -11.13
N ILE A 17 15.55 20.93 -10.58
CA ILE A 17 14.39 20.92 -9.69
C ILE A 17 14.88 21.39 -8.32
N GLU A 18 14.99 22.71 -8.17
CA GLU A 18 14.98 23.32 -6.85
C GLU A 18 13.67 22.93 -6.15
N ALA A 19 13.76 22.58 -4.87
CA ALA A 19 12.58 22.23 -4.08
C ALA A 19 11.72 23.47 -3.84
N VAL A 20 10.73 23.71 -4.70
CA VAL A 20 9.85 24.89 -4.65
C VAL A 20 9.03 24.89 -3.34
N PRO A 21 9.28 25.82 -2.40
CA PRO A 21 8.51 25.89 -1.16
C PRO A 21 7.11 26.42 -1.48
N GLY A 22 6.08 25.60 -1.24
CA GLY A 22 4.67 26.01 -1.42
C GLY A 22 3.88 25.24 -2.49
N PHE A 23 4.42 24.16 -3.07
CA PHE A 23 3.68 23.32 -4.00
C PHE A 23 2.50 22.62 -3.30
N ARG A 24 1.29 23.19 -3.41
CA ARG A 24 0.05 22.57 -2.93
C ARG A 24 -0.38 21.49 -3.92
N TYR A 25 -0.68 20.28 -3.41
CA TYR A 25 -1.30 19.22 -4.19
C TYR A 25 -2.67 19.70 -4.73
N THR A 26 -2.72 20.10 -5.99
CA THR A 26 -3.96 20.36 -6.71
C THR A 26 -4.63 19.03 -7.03
N ARG A 27 -5.84 18.83 -6.50
CA ARG A 27 -6.69 17.65 -6.79
C ARG A 27 -6.81 17.47 -8.32
N PRO A 28 -6.66 16.25 -8.87
CA PRO A 28 -7.10 16.00 -10.24
C PRO A 28 -8.59 16.31 -10.36
N VAL A 29 -8.97 17.00 -11.43
CA VAL A 29 -10.38 17.26 -11.77
C VAL A 29 -11.00 15.94 -12.19
N VAL A 30 -12.12 15.57 -11.56
CA VAL A 30 -12.86 14.35 -11.92
C VAL A 30 -13.35 14.50 -13.36
N GLN A 31 -12.93 13.60 -14.24
CA GLN A 31 -13.41 13.52 -15.61
C GLN A 31 -14.45 12.40 -15.73
N ASP A 32 -15.53 12.66 -16.46
CA ASP A 32 -16.67 11.74 -16.63
C ASP A 32 -16.35 10.49 -17.48
N THR A 33 -15.08 10.35 -17.87
CA THR A 33 -14.53 9.30 -18.73
C THR A 33 -13.64 8.30 -17.98
N GLN A 34 -13.39 8.49 -16.68
CA GLN A 34 -12.49 7.63 -15.91
C GLN A 34 -13.18 6.30 -15.53
N GLN A 35 -12.47 5.19 -15.70
CA GLN A 35 -12.91 3.88 -15.23
C GLN A 35 -12.94 3.84 -13.70
N SER A 36 -14.10 3.50 -13.15
CA SER A 36 -14.32 3.34 -11.72
C SER A 36 -13.70 2.02 -11.24
N ILE A 37 -12.79 2.07 -10.25
CA ILE A 37 -12.06 0.89 -9.75
C ILE A 37 -12.15 0.75 -8.22
N LEU A 38 -12.06 -0.48 -7.72
CA LEU A 38 -11.74 -0.74 -6.31
C LEU A 38 -10.22 -0.83 -6.12
N LEU A 39 -9.72 -0.48 -4.93
CA LEU A 39 -8.35 -0.77 -4.52
C LEU A 39 -8.36 -1.66 -3.28
N CYS A 40 -7.72 -2.83 -3.37
CA CYS A 40 -7.42 -3.65 -2.20
C CYS A 40 -6.44 -2.92 -1.28
N TRP A 41 -6.90 -2.66 -0.05
CA TRP A 41 -6.23 -1.80 0.91
C TRP A 41 -5.84 -2.59 2.15
N SER A 42 -4.54 -2.78 2.37
CA SER A 42 -3.99 -3.37 3.60
C SER A 42 -3.75 -2.33 4.69
N GLY A 43 -3.69 -1.05 4.33
CA GLY A 43 -3.16 0.02 5.18
C GLY A 43 -1.63 0.09 5.21
N GLY A 44 -0.94 -0.82 4.51
CA GLY A 44 0.52 -0.86 4.39
C GLY A 44 1.06 -0.08 3.20
N LYS A 45 2.39 0.09 3.18
CA LYS A 45 3.13 0.94 2.23
C LYS A 45 2.80 0.67 0.75
N ASP A 46 2.59 -0.59 0.36
CA ASP A 46 2.41 -1.00 -1.04
C ASP A 46 1.02 -0.62 -1.53
N SER A 47 -0.01 -0.81 -0.69
CA SER A 47 -1.36 -0.31 -0.99
C SER A 47 -1.40 1.22 -1.09
N ALA A 48 -0.57 1.94 -0.30
CA ALA A 48 -0.44 3.39 -0.39
C ALA A 48 0.33 3.87 -1.62
N LEU A 49 1.37 3.14 -2.05
CA LEU A 49 2.06 3.37 -3.33
C LEU A 49 1.14 3.08 -4.51
N ALA A 50 0.42 1.95 -4.51
CA ALA A 50 -0.52 1.60 -5.56
C ALA A 50 -1.63 2.67 -5.69
N LEU A 51 -2.16 3.17 -4.56
CA LEU A 51 -3.06 4.32 -4.56
C LEU A 51 -2.41 5.59 -5.15
N HIS A 52 -1.13 5.83 -4.87
CA HIS A 52 -0.41 6.99 -5.39
C HIS A 52 -0.25 6.93 -6.92
N GLU A 53 0.08 5.77 -7.48
CA GLU A 53 0.14 5.58 -8.93
C GLU A 53 -1.24 5.74 -9.57
N LEU A 54 -2.26 5.08 -9.02
CA LEU A 54 -3.64 5.11 -9.55
C LEU A 54 -4.27 6.51 -9.54
N LEU A 55 -3.90 7.37 -8.60
CA LEU A 55 -4.36 8.76 -8.53
C LEU A 55 -3.58 9.72 -9.45
N GLN A 56 -2.47 9.26 -10.04
CA GLN A 56 -1.73 9.98 -11.09
C GLN A 56 -2.16 9.53 -12.49
N ASP A 57 -2.68 8.31 -12.62
CA ASP A 57 -3.29 7.82 -13.85
C ASP A 57 -4.61 8.56 -14.15
N ARG A 58 -4.78 8.96 -15.42
CA ARG A 58 -6.01 9.62 -15.88
C ARG A 58 -7.06 8.61 -16.33
N GLU A 59 -6.70 7.35 -16.56
CA GLU A 59 -7.67 6.31 -16.90
C GLU A 59 -8.57 5.95 -15.72
N TYR A 60 -8.08 6.01 -14.48
CA TYR A 60 -8.75 5.42 -13.32
C TYR A 60 -9.27 6.41 -12.28
N ARG A 61 -10.38 6.05 -11.65
CA ARG A 61 -10.92 6.68 -10.43
C ARG A 61 -11.14 5.61 -9.37
N VAL A 62 -10.45 5.71 -8.23
CA VAL A 62 -10.69 4.85 -7.07
C VAL A 62 -12.03 5.20 -6.43
N ALA A 63 -13.00 4.28 -6.50
CA ALA A 63 -14.34 4.44 -5.95
C ALA A 63 -14.41 4.09 -4.46
N ALA A 64 -13.71 3.03 -4.05
CA ALA A 64 -13.54 2.66 -2.65
C ALA A 64 -12.25 1.85 -2.44
N LEU A 65 -11.76 1.92 -1.20
CA LEU A 65 -10.81 0.99 -0.62
C LEU A 65 -11.59 -0.27 -0.18
N LEU A 66 -11.04 -1.46 -0.44
CA LEU A 66 -11.61 -2.74 -0.03
C LEU A 66 -10.64 -3.45 0.92
N THR A 67 -11.10 -3.78 2.13
CA THR A 67 -10.27 -4.49 3.12
C THR A 67 -11.05 -5.62 3.78
N THR A 68 -10.43 -6.80 3.88
CA THR A 68 -10.97 -7.91 4.67
C THR A 68 -10.59 -7.76 6.15
N VAL A 69 -11.56 -7.95 7.04
CA VAL A 69 -11.41 -7.86 8.50
C VAL A 69 -11.98 -9.11 9.17
N THR A 70 -11.27 -9.62 10.17
CA THR A 70 -11.72 -10.82 10.92
C THR A 70 -12.64 -10.40 12.07
N GLU A 71 -13.82 -10.99 12.12
CA GLU A 71 -14.81 -10.79 13.18
C GLU A 71 -14.24 -11.16 14.57
N GLY A 72 -14.70 -10.49 15.62
CA GLY A 72 -14.23 -10.69 17.01
C GLY A 72 -12.82 -10.17 17.32
N TYR A 73 -11.90 -10.17 16.35
CA TYR A 73 -10.51 -9.71 16.55
C TYR A 73 -10.31 -8.22 16.31
N GLU A 74 -11.26 -7.52 15.69
CA GLU A 74 -11.25 -6.06 15.50
C GLU A 74 -9.96 -5.54 14.81
N ARG A 75 -9.35 -6.38 13.97
CA ARG A 75 -8.06 -6.14 13.30
C ARG A 75 -8.07 -6.62 11.85
N VAL A 76 -7.23 -6.01 11.04
CA VAL A 76 -6.78 -6.55 9.74
C VAL A 76 -5.83 -7.70 10.04
N SER A 77 -6.11 -8.88 9.49
CA SER A 77 -5.56 -10.19 9.90
C SER A 77 -4.03 -10.21 10.06
N MET A 78 -3.28 -10.36 8.96
CA MET A 78 -1.82 -10.56 8.98
C MET A 78 -1.06 -9.31 9.45
N HIS A 79 -1.57 -8.11 9.16
CA HIS A 79 -0.87 -6.87 9.50
C HIS A 79 -1.02 -6.45 10.97
N GLY A 80 -1.94 -7.06 11.71
CA GLY A 80 -2.20 -6.79 13.13
C GLY A 80 -2.84 -5.43 13.44
N VAL A 81 -3.14 -4.61 12.43
CA VAL A 81 -3.65 -3.23 12.58
C VAL A 81 -5.11 -3.24 13.04
N ARG A 82 -5.46 -2.42 14.04
CA ARG A 82 -6.85 -2.28 14.54
C ARG A 82 -7.78 -1.65 13.51
N ARG A 83 -9.03 -2.14 13.41
CA ARG A 83 -10.08 -1.63 12.51
C ARG A 83 -10.26 -0.11 12.61
N ALA A 84 -10.26 0.45 13.82
CA ALA A 84 -10.38 1.89 14.03
C ALA A 84 -9.25 2.72 13.39
N LEU A 85 -8.03 2.17 13.23
CA LEU A 85 -6.95 2.84 12.52
C LEU A 85 -7.13 2.78 11.00
N LEU A 86 -7.62 1.66 10.47
CA LEU A 86 -7.98 1.49 9.06
C LEU A 86 -9.10 2.47 8.64
N GLU A 87 -10.14 2.60 9.47
CA GLU A 87 -11.22 3.57 9.28
C GLU A 87 -10.68 5.01 9.30
N ARG A 88 -9.74 5.32 10.21
CA ARG A 88 -9.06 6.63 10.25
C ARG A 88 -8.16 6.88 9.04
N GLN A 89 -7.50 5.87 8.47
CA GLN A 89 -6.77 6.00 7.19
C GLN A 89 -7.72 6.40 6.07
N ALA A 90 -8.80 5.64 5.85
CA ALA A 90 -9.77 5.92 4.79
C ALA A 90 -10.38 7.33 4.94
N ALA A 91 -10.75 7.72 6.17
CA ALA A 91 -11.27 9.05 6.47
C ALA A 91 -10.22 10.18 6.36
N ALA A 92 -8.92 9.86 6.42
CA ALA A 92 -7.83 10.81 6.17
C ALA A 92 -7.45 10.91 4.69
N LEU A 93 -7.68 9.85 3.91
CA LEU A 93 -7.56 9.81 2.45
C LEU A 93 -8.78 10.39 1.72
N GLU A 94 -9.88 10.64 2.44
CA GLU A 94 -11.19 11.03 1.88
C GLU A 94 -11.79 9.99 0.90
N LEU A 95 -11.54 8.70 1.17
CA LEU A 95 -12.03 7.58 0.36
C LEU A 95 -13.04 6.73 1.15
N ARG A 96 -14.02 6.17 0.45
CA ARG A 96 -14.93 5.15 1.01
C ARG A 96 -14.11 3.90 1.36
N LEU A 97 -14.42 3.28 2.49
CA LEU A 97 -13.90 1.98 2.89
C LEU A 97 -15.03 0.95 2.90
N GLU A 98 -14.97 -0.03 2.00
CA GLU A 98 -15.75 -1.26 2.09
C GLU A 98 -14.96 -2.26 2.95
N ARG A 99 -15.66 -2.90 3.90
CA ARG A 99 -15.08 -3.92 4.78
C ARG A 99 -15.74 -5.25 4.49
N VAL A 100 -14.94 -6.25 4.13
CA VAL A 100 -15.39 -7.64 4.00
C VAL A 100 -15.19 -8.30 5.36
N SER A 101 -16.27 -8.61 6.07
CA SER A 101 -16.19 -9.35 7.33
C SER A 101 -16.10 -10.85 7.06
N ILE A 102 -15.13 -11.51 7.69
CA ILE A 102 -14.98 -12.97 7.69
C ILE A 102 -14.96 -13.49 9.14
N PRO A 103 -15.49 -14.69 9.41
CA PRO A 103 -15.38 -15.29 10.74
C PRO A 103 -13.91 -15.61 11.08
N PRO A 104 -13.58 -15.79 12.38
CA PRO A 104 -12.37 -16.50 12.80
C PRO A 104 -12.21 -17.82 12.05
N GLU A 105 -10.96 -18.20 11.75
CA GLU A 105 -10.63 -19.50 11.14
C GLU A 105 -11.35 -19.78 9.80
N ALA A 106 -11.78 -18.71 9.10
CA ALA A 106 -12.39 -18.81 7.77
C ALA A 106 -11.49 -19.57 6.79
N SER A 107 -12.04 -20.58 6.12
CA SER A 107 -11.38 -21.23 4.99
C SER A 107 -11.26 -20.27 3.80
N ASN A 108 -10.35 -20.57 2.87
CA ASN A 108 -10.20 -19.79 1.63
C ASN A 108 -11.53 -19.69 0.85
N GLN A 109 -12.36 -20.74 0.87
CA GLN A 109 -13.70 -20.70 0.25
C GLN A 109 -14.60 -19.64 0.89
N VAL A 110 -14.64 -19.57 2.24
CA VAL A 110 -15.43 -18.57 2.97
C VAL A 110 -14.87 -17.16 2.74
N TYR A 111 -13.54 -17.02 2.68
CA TYR A 111 -12.88 -15.76 2.31
C TYR A 111 -13.31 -15.30 0.91
N ASP A 112 -13.14 -16.18 -0.10
CA ASP A 112 -13.43 -15.90 -1.51
C ASP A 112 -14.88 -15.50 -1.70
N ASP A 113 -15.83 -16.27 -1.15
CA ASP A 113 -17.24 -16.03 -1.38
C ASP A 113 -17.71 -14.71 -0.75
N ARG A 114 -17.25 -14.37 0.46
CA ARG A 114 -17.52 -13.06 1.10
C ARG A 114 -16.88 -11.90 0.34
N TRP A 115 -15.67 -12.11 -0.18
CA TRP A 115 -14.94 -11.08 -0.90
C TRP A 115 -15.56 -10.81 -2.28
N LEU A 116 -15.95 -11.87 -3.00
CA LEU A 116 -16.64 -11.79 -4.29
C LEU A 116 -18.05 -11.20 -4.15
N GLU A 117 -18.80 -11.55 -3.10
CA GLU A 117 -20.09 -10.92 -2.80
C GLU A 117 -19.94 -9.40 -2.63
N ALA A 118 -18.86 -8.93 -1.98
CA ALA A 118 -18.58 -7.52 -1.84
C ALA A 118 -18.19 -6.85 -3.17
N VAL A 119 -17.31 -7.48 -3.97
CA VAL A 119 -16.91 -6.95 -5.28
C VAL A 119 -18.09 -6.91 -6.27
N GLU A 120 -18.97 -7.91 -6.26
CA GLU A 120 -20.14 -7.97 -7.14
C GLU A 120 -21.11 -6.80 -6.90
N ARG A 121 -21.29 -6.35 -5.65
CA ARG A 121 -22.08 -5.13 -5.36
C ARG A 121 -21.52 -3.88 -6.04
N PHE A 122 -20.19 -3.77 -6.11
CA PHE A 122 -19.52 -2.66 -6.79
C PHE A 122 -19.53 -2.81 -8.31
N ARG A 123 -19.34 -4.02 -8.83
CA ARG A 123 -19.48 -4.34 -10.26
C ARG A 123 -20.87 -4.00 -10.78
N ALA A 124 -21.91 -4.42 -10.06
CA ALA A 124 -23.31 -4.05 -10.35
C ALA A 124 -23.57 -2.53 -10.26
N SER A 125 -22.70 -1.77 -9.58
CA SER A 125 -22.70 -0.31 -9.50
C SER A 125 -21.77 0.37 -10.51
N GLY A 126 -21.24 -0.37 -11.51
CA GLY A 126 -20.39 0.17 -12.58
C GLY A 126 -18.90 0.25 -12.27
N VAL A 127 -18.40 -0.43 -11.23
CA VAL A 127 -16.94 -0.63 -11.07
C VAL A 127 -16.44 -1.61 -12.14
N ALA A 128 -15.41 -1.19 -12.88
CA ALA A 128 -14.85 -1.92 -14.01
C ALA A 128 -13.73 -2.90 -13.61
N ALA A 129 -12.94 -2.60 -12.59
CA ALA A 129 -11.76 -3.38 -12.21
C ALA A 129 -11.46 -3.34 -10.71
N VAL A 130 -10.59 -4.25 -10.25
CA VAL A 130 -10.03 -4.23 -8.89
C VAL A 130 -8.50 -4.17 -8.97
N ALA A 131 -7.91 -3.18 -8.29
CA ALA A 131 -6.47 -2.99 -8.21
C ALA A 131 -5.88 -3.54 -6.91
N PHE A 132 -4.61 -3.95 -6.96
CA PHE A 132 -3.87 -4.49 -5.83
C PHE A 132 -2.45 -3.93 -5.76
N GLY A 133 -1.83 -4.03 -4.57
CA GLY A 133 -0.48 -3.51 -4.31
C GLY A 133 0.66 -4.51 -4.53
N ASP A 134 0.41 -5.71 -5.05
CA ASP A 134 1.44 -6.75 -5.20
C ASP A 134 2.51 -6.36 -6.23
N ILE A 135 3.76 -6.72 -5.94
CA ILE A 135 4.91 -6.29 -6.74
C ILE A 135 5.41 -7.41 -7.66
N PHE A 136 5.63 -8.63 -7.16
CA PHE A 136 6.18 -9.71 -7.99
C PHE A 136 5.76 -11.17 -7.69
N LEU A 137 4.99 -11.44 -6.63
CA LEU A 137 4.59 -12.82 -6.28
C LEU A 137 3.61 -13.42 -7.29
N ALA A 138 4.13 -14.17 -8.27
CA ALA A 138 3.37 -14.66 -9.44
C ALA A 138 2.14 -15.51 -9.08
N ASP A 139 2.22 -16.35 -8.05
CA ASP A 139 1.10 -17.19 -7.62
C ASP A 139 0.00 -16.38 -6.91
N VAL A 140 0.37 -15.34 -6.14
CA VAL A 140 -0.59 -14.39 -5.52
C VAL A 140 -1.32 -13.61 -6.59
N ARG A 141 -0.60 -13.12 -7.61
CA ARG A 141 -1.20 -12.47 -8.78
C ARG A 141 -2.16 -13.41 -9.52
N ARG A 142 -1.74 -14.64 -9.81
CA ARG A 142 -2.57 -15.63 -10.52
C ARG A 142 -3.87 -15.91 -9.76
N TYR A 143 -3.79 -16.16 -8.45
CA TYR A 143 -4.96 -16.37 -7.60
C TYR A 143 -5.93 -15.18 -7.63
N ARG A 144 -5.43 -13.92 -7.65
CA ARG A 144 -6.27 -12.72 -7.79
C ARG A 144 -6.94 -12.62 -9.16
N GLU A 145 -6.19 -12.91 -10.23
CA GLU A 145 -6.69 -12.93 -11.61
C GLU A 145 -7.77 -14.02 -11.80
N GLU A 146 -7.52 -15.24 -11.32
CA GLU A 146 -8.47 -16.37 -11.35
C GLU A 146 -9.72 -16.09 -10.50
N THR A 147 -9.56 -15.48 -9.32
CA THR A 147 -10.68 -15.07 -8.45
C THR A 147 -11.56 -14.04 -9.14
N LEU A 148 -11.00 -13.00 -9.76
CA LEU A 148 -11.77 -11.95 -10.44
C LEU A 148 -12.35 -12.38 -11.80
N ALA A 149 -11.74 -13.35 -12.46
CA ALA A 149 -12.30 -13.99 -13.66
C ALA A 149 -13.67 -14.62 -13.39
N ARG A 150 -13.97 -15.06 -12.15
CA ARG A 150 -15.31 -15.54 -11.72
C ARG A 150 -16.42 -14.47 -11.89
N LEU A 151 -16.07 -13.18 -11.90
CA LEU A 151 -16.98 -12.06 -12.15
C LEU A 151 -16.77 -11.41 -13.53
N GLY A 152 -15.84 -11.93 -14.34
CA GLY A 152 -15.42 -11.31 -15.60
C GLY A 152 -14.75 -9.94 -15.42
N MET A 153 -14.09 -9.69 -14.28
CA MET A 153 -13.39 -8.44 -14.00
C MET A 153 -11.86 -8.59 -14.19
N PRO A 154 -11.17 -7.58 -14.74
CA PRO A 154 -9.72 -7.53 -14.73
C PRO A 154 -9.14 -7.18 -13.35
N ALA A 155 -7.98 -7.75 -13.06
CA ALA A 155 -7.11 -7.37 -11.93
C ALA A 155 -6.06 -6.35 -12.40
N LEU A 156 -5.86 -5.27 -11.66
CA LEU A 156 -4.84 -4.25 -11.96
C LEU A 156 -3.70 -4.32 -10.92
N PHE A 157 -2.46 -4.21 -11.39
CA PHE A 157 -1.26 -4.30 -10.54
C PHE A 157 -0.31 -3.12 -10.83
N PRO A 158 -0.58 -1.91 -10.29
CA PRO A 158 0.17 -0.70 -10.65
C PRO A 158 1.68 -0.79 -10.36
N LEU A 159 2.07 -1.63 -9.40
CA LEU A 159 3.45 -1.81 -8.96
C LEU A 159 4.17 -3.01 -9.59
N TRP A 160 3.50 -3.79 -10.45
CA TRP A 160 4.00 -5.09 -10.90
C TRP A 160 5.35 -5.02 -11.63
N GLY A 161 6.26 -5.92 -11.28
CA GLY A 161 7.56 -6.09 -11.92
C GLY A 161 8.53 -4.91 -11.70
N ARG A 162 8.21 -3.98 -10.79
CA ARG A 162 9.09 -2.86 -10.44
C ARG A 162 10.10 -3.27 -9.37
N ASP A 163 11.27 -2.65 -9.40
CA ASP A 163 12.31 -2.87 -8.40
C ASP A 163 11.85 -2.42 -7.00
N THR A 164 11.89 -3.32 -6.02
CA THR A 164 11.39 -3.08 -4.66
C THR A 164 12.24 -2.06 -3.89
N ARG A 165 13.54 -1.97 -4.17
CA ARG A 165 14.39 -0.93 -3.58
C ARG A 165 13.96 0.46 -4.05
N ALA A 166 13.81 0.64 -5.36
CA ALA A 166 13.34 1.88 -5.97
C ALA A 166 11.93 2.25 -5.51
N LEU A 167 11.04 1.28 -5.30
CA LEU A 167 9.71 1.51 -4.72
C LEU A 167 9.80 2.03 -3.28
N LEU A 168 10.63 1.42 -2.41
CA LEU A 168 10.80 1.90 -1.04
C LEU A 168 11.49 3.27 -0.98
N GLU A 169 12.49 3.50 -1.83
CA GLU A 169 13.15 4.80 -1.97
C GLU A 169 12.17 5.88 -2.45
N ARG A 170 11.28 5.55 -3.41
CA ARG A 170 10.19 6.43 -3.86
C ARG A 170 9.15 6.69 -2.76
N PHE A 171 8.78 5.69 -1.97
CA PHE A 171 7.88 5.86 -0.81
C PHE A 171 8.44 6.88 0.19
N ILE A 172 9.71 6.73 0.55
CA ILE A 172 10.41 7.63 1.48
C ILE A 172 10.56 9.04 0.86
N TRP A 173 10.93 9.12 -0.42
CA TRP A 173 11.12 10.40 -1.13
C TRP A 173 9.83 11.18 -1.31
N ALA A 174 8.72 10.51 -1.64
CA ALA A 174 7.40 11.11 -1.77
C ALA A 174 6.83 11.62 -0.42
N GLY A 175 7.51 11.36 0.69
CA GLY A 175 7.18 11.88 2.01
C GLY A 175 6.17 11.06 2.80
N PHE A 176 5.82 9.85 2.33
CA PHE A 176 4.99 8.94 3.12
C PHE A 176 5.67 8.58 4.45
N LYS A 177 4.83 8.30 5.46
CA LYS A 177 5.26 7.85 6.79
C LYS A 177 4.56 6.56 7.12
N ALA A 178 5.35 5.51 7.32
CA ALA A 178 4.86 4.23 7.84
C ALA A 178 5.66 3.79 9.05
N ILE A 179 5.03 2.98 9.90
CA ILE A 179 5.63 2.28 11.02
C ILE A 179 5.55 0.77 10.78
N ILE A 180 6.59 0.03 11.15
CA ILE A 180 6.62 -1.44 11.08
C ILE A 180 5.73 -2.00 12.20
N THR A 181 4.72 -2.81 11.85
CA THR A 181 3.75 -3.39 12.80
C THR A 181 4.01 -4.86 13.13
N CYS A 182 4.70 -5.57 12.26
CA CYS A 182 5.12 -6.95 12.46
C CYS A 182 6.47 -7.17 11.77
N VAL A 183 7.32 -8.03 12.34
CA VAL A 183 8.50 -8.60 11.67
C VAL A 183 8.56 -10.10 11.89
N ASP A 184 9.03 -10.82 10.88
CA ASP A 184 9.44 -12.22 11.04
C ASP A 184 10.83 -12.29 11.67
N THR A 185 10.89 -12.70 12.94
CA THR A 185 12.14 -12.74 13.72
C THR A 185 13.12 -13.83 13.28
N GLN A 186 12.72 -14.73 12.38
CA GLN A 186 13.64 -15.70 11.77
C GLN A 186 14.55 -15.06 10.70
N VAL A 187 14.15 -13.91 10.15
CA VAL A 187 14.87 -13.21 9.05
C VAL A 187 15.21 -11.76 9.37
N LEU A 188 14.41 -11.06 10.19
CA LEU A 188 14.60 -9.65 10.53
C LEU A 188 14.49 -9.42 12.05
N GLY A 189 15.48 -8.73 12.62
CA GLY A 189 15.57 -8.50 14.06
C GLY A 189 14.32 -7.81 14.65
N ARG A 190 13.87 -8.26 15.83
CA ARG A 190 12.68 -7.72 16.51
C ARG A 190 12.76 -6.21 16.75
N GLU A 191 13.96 -5.65 16.84
CA GLU A 191 14.21 -4.22 17.00
C GLU A 191 13.84 -3.36 15.79
N PHE A 192 13.45 -3.96 14.66
CA PHE A 192 12.85 -3.25 13.52
C PHE A 192 11.35 -2.98 13.71
N ALA A 193 10.64 -3.79 14.51
CA ALA A 193 9.23 -3.53 14.82
C ALA A 193 9.07 -2.21 15.61
N GLY A 194 8.02 -1.45 15.30
CA GLY A 194 7.80 -0.12 15.85
C GLY A 194 8.72 0.98 15.29
N ARG A 195 9.65 0.68 14.39
CA ARG A 195 10.44 1.71 13.67
C ARG A 195 9.66 2.32 12.52
N GLN A 196 10.05 3.54 12.13
CA GLN A 196 9.56 4.15 10.90
C GLN A 196 10.29 3.59 9.67
N ILE A 197 9.60 3.53 8.54
CA ILE A 197 10.23 3.31 7.23
C ILE A 197 10.82 4.65 6.77
N ASP A 198 12.13 4.77 6.87
CA ASP A 198 12.91 5.93 6.45
C ASP A 198 14.28 5.51 5.84
N ARG A 199 15.15 6.48 5.56
CA ARG A 199 16.49 6.21 5.03
C ARG A 199 17.37 5.40 6.00
N GLN A 200 17.18 5.53 7.31
CA GLN A 200 17.93 4.77 8.31
C GLN A 200 17.44 3.31 8.37
N PHE A 201 16.13 3.07 8.24
CA PHE A 201 15.57 1.73 8.06
C PHE A 201 16.16 1.05 6.83
N LEU A 202 16.08 1.69 5.66
CA LEU A 202 16.59 1.12 4.41
C LEU A 202 18.12 0.89 4.43
N ALA A 203 18.90 1.78 5.07
CA ALA A 203 20.34 1.60 5.21
C ALA A 203 20.74 0.51 6.20
N ARG A 204 19.83 0.10 7.10
CA ARG A 204 20.05 -0.97 8.10
C ARG A 204 19.47 -2.32 7.69
N LEU A 205 18.61 -2.38 6.67
CA LEU A 205 18.01 -3.62 6.22
C LEU A 205 19.10 -4.56 5.66
N PRO A 206 19.14 -5.85 6.05
CA PRO A 206 20.11 -6.80 5.49
C PRO A 206 19.94 -6.92 3.98
N ALA A 207 21.05 -6.88 3.23
CA ALA A 207 21.04 -6.81 1.76
C ALA A 207 20.46 -8.04 1.04
N ALA A 208 20.19 -9.14 1.77
CA ALA A 208 19.58 -10.35 1.26
C ALA A 208 18.04 -10.40 1.42
N LEU A 209 17.44 -9.47 2.17
CA LEU A 209 15.99 -9.38 2.33
C LEU A 209 15.40 -8.48 1.26
N ASP A 210 14.13 -8.71 0.90
CA ASP A 210 13.42 -7.81 0.00
C ASP A 210 13.19 -6.45 0.68
N PRO A 211 13.55 -5.31 0.06
CA PRO A 211 13.30 -3.98 0.61
C PRO A 211 11.84 -3.68 0.93
N CYS A 212 10.90 -4.28 0.19
CA CYS A 212 9.47 -4.18 0.48
C CYS A 212 8.97 -5.27 1.45
N GLY A 213 9.77 -6.28 1.81
CA GLY A 213 9.30 -7.36 2.67
C GLY A 213 8.24 -8.25 2.01
N GLU A 214 8.27 -8.36 0.67
CA GLU A 214 7.31 -9.16 -0.11
C GLU A 214 7.31 -10.65 0.27
N ASN A 215 8.38 -11.19 0.88
CA ASN A 215 8.44 -12.58 1.35
C ASN A 215 7.90 -12.74 2.78
N GLY A 216 7.29 -11.70 3.36
CA GLY A 216 6.75 -11.70 4.73
C GLY A 216 7.75 -11.25 5.79
N GLU A 217 8.90 -10.69 5.41
CA GLU A 217 9.93 -10.22 6.35
C GLU A 217 9.37 -9.18 7.35
N TYR A 218 8.44 -8.34 6.90
CA TYR A 218 7.76 -7.36 7.74
C TYR A 218 6.40 -6.90 7.20
N HIS A 219 5.59 -6.30 8.08
CA HIS A 219 4.39 -5.57 7.72
C HIS A 219 4.43 -4.13 8.24
N SER A 220 3.68 -3.23 7.61
CA SER A 220 3.72 -1.80 7.89
C SER A 220 2.32 -1.18 7.94
N PHE A 221 2.22 -0.05 8.62
CA PHE A 221 1.03 0.80 8.67
C PHE A 221 1.38 2.24 8.27
N VAL A 222 0.75 2.75 7.22
CA VAL A 222 0.96 4.12 6.71
C VAL A 222 0.07 5.09 7.47
N TYR A 223 0.66 6.06 8.16
CA TYR A 223 -0.07 6.98 9.03
C TYR A 223 -0.06 8.43 8.54
N ASP A 224 0.78 8.77 7.56
CA ASP A 224 0.87 10.11 6.98
C ASP A 224 1.50 10.04 5.58
N GLY A 225 1.40 11.13 4.81
CA GLY A 225 2.02 11.23 3.49
C GLY A 225 1.26 12.14 2.51
N PRO A 226 1.73 12.24 1.26
CA PRO A 226 1.22 13.20 0.27
C PRO A 226 -0.27 13.01 -0.10
N LEU A 227 -0.85 11.84 0.18
CA LEU A 227 -2.26 11.53 -0.07
C LEU A 227 -3.17 11.86 1.13
N PHE A 228 -2.61 12.03 2.33
CA PHE A 228 -3.37 12.19 3.56
C PHE A 228 -3.74 13.67 3.79
N ARG A 229 -5.01 13.95 4.09
CA ARG A 229 -5.46 15.29 4.53
C ARG A 229 -5.01 15.66 5.92
N ARG A 230 -4.79 14.65 6.76
CA ARG A 230 -4.34 14.76 8.14
C ARG A 230 -3.62 13.47 8.53
N ARG A 231 -2.61 13.60 9.38
CA ARG A 231 -1.97 12.44 10.02
C ARG A 231 -3.01 11.59 10.76
N VAL A 232 -2.89 10.28 10.65
CA VAL A 232 -3.62 9.33 11.50
C VAL A 232 -2.94 9.28 12.87
N GLY A 233 -3.62 9.76 13.90
CA GLY A 233 -3.17 9.71 15.28
C GLY A 233 -3.21 8.29 15.86
N PHE A 234 -2.06 7.85 16.38
CA PHE A 234 -1.89 6.62 17.13
C PHE A 234 -0.73 6.73 18.14
N ARG A 235 -0.79 5.90 19.16
CA ARG A 235 0.27 5.63 20.13
C ARG A 235 0.72 4.17 20.01
N VAL A 236 2.02 3.95 20.17
CA VAL A 236 2.60 2.59 20.21
C VAL A 236 2.15 1.88 21.49
N GLY A 237 1.63 0.66 21.33
CA GLY A 237 1.13 -0.20 22.39
C GLY A 237 2.10 -1.31 22.76
N GLN A 238 1.57 -2.44 23.23
CA GLN A 238 2.36 -3.60 23.63
C GLN A 238 2.99 -4.30 22.42
N ALA A 239 4.23 -4.79 22.59
CA ALA A 239 4.86 -5.71 21.68
C ALA A 239 4.64 -7.18 22.12
N VAL A 240 4.33 -8.08 21.18
CA VAL A 240 4.02 -9.49 21.44
C VAL A 240 4.66 -10.38 20.37
N LEU A 241 5.42 -11.39 20.80
CA LEU A 241 5.85 -12.49 19.93
C LEU A 241 4.72 -13.52 19.85
N ARG A 242 4.35 -13.94 18.63
CA ARG A 242 3.38 -15.00 18.36
C ARG A 242 4.06 -16.12 17.58
N GLU A 243 3.59 -17.36 17.78
CA GLU A 243 4.06 -18.55 17.07
C GLU A 243 5.60 -18.72 17.12
N GLU A 244 6.23 -18.17 18.17
CA GLU A 244 7.69 -18.09 18.36
C GLU A 244 8.45 -17.42 17.19
N ARG A 245 7.73 -16.74 16.28
CA ARG A 245 8.25 -16.24 15.00
C ARG A 245 7.91 -14.78 14.74
N PHE A 246 6.65 -14.40 14.85
CA PHE A 246 6.17 -13.08 14.41
C PHE A 246 6.10 -12.10 15.58
N HIS A 247 6.91 -11.03 15.52
CA HIS A 247 6.96 -10.02 16.56
C HIS A 247 6.13 -8.80 16.18
N TYR A 248 4.92 -8.73 16.76
CA TYR A 248 3.96 -7.67 16.53
C TYR A 248 4.16 -6.50 17.49
N VAL A 249 3.91 -5.28 17.02
CA VAL A 249 3.79 -4.07 17.83
C VAL A 249 2.40 -3.48 17.63
N ASP A 250 1.60 -3.44 18.69
CA ASP A 250 0.24 -2.90 18.62
C ASP A 250 0.25 -1.38 18.38
N LEU A 251 -0.70 -0.90 17.58
CA LEU A 251 -0.94 0.52 17.38
C LEU A 251 -2.34 0.83 17.93
N LEU A 252 -2.40 1.67 18.96
CA LEU A 252 -3.66 2.09 19.56
C LEU A 252 -4.06 3.43 18.94
N PRO A 253 -5.31 3.62 18.47
CA PRO A 253 -5.79 4.94 18.06
C PRO A 253 -5.63 5.96 19.19
N ASP A 254 -5.19 7.17 18.86
CA ASP A 254 -5.27 8.30 19.80
C ASP A 254 -6.74 8.62 20.14
N GLY A 255 -7.01 9.27 21.28
CA GLY A 255 -8.36 9.70 21.66
C GLY A 255 -9.05 10.55 20.58
#